data_AF-A0A8C9MCT6-F1
#
_entry.id   AF-A0A8C9MCT6-F1
#
_cell.length_a   1.000
_cell.length_b   1.000
_cell.length_c   1.000
_cell.angle_alpha   90.00
_cell.angle_beta   90.00
_cell.angle_gamma   90.00
#
_symmetry.space_group_name_H-M   'P 1'
#
loop_
_entity.id
_entity.type
_entity.pdbx_description
1 polymer ?
#
loop_
_entity_poly.entity_id
_entity_poly.type
_entity_poly.pdbx_seq_one_letter_code
_entity_poly.pdbx_strand_id
1 'polypeptide(L)'
;DWTFPLLIAMSPMLGISQEYPKILNGTNGTSGFLPGGYTCRPHSQPWQAALLVQKRLLCGGVLVDPKWVLTAAHCLKEGYRVYLGKHALGRVEAGDYPPTLQCANIQLRSDEECHQVYPGKITPNMLCAGTEEGGKDSCEGDSGGPLICNGTLHGIISWGDFPCGQPNRPGVYTRVSQYVVWIRETIQKHRTQEWKRTKGKGPQ
;
A
#
# COMPACT_ATOMS: atom_id res chain seq x y z
N ASP A 1 9.20 -25.21 3.43
CA ASP A 1 8.19 -24.31 2.83
C ASP A 1 7.53 -23.44 3.88
N TRP A 2 7.93 -22.18 3.97
CA TRP A 2 7.41 -21.22 4.96
C TRP A 2 6.51 -20.21 4.24
N THR A 3 5.21 -20.43 4.26
CA THR A 3 4.22 -19.38 4.02
C THR A 3 4.21 -18.49 5.28
N PHE A 4 4.63 -17.23 5.18
CA PHE A 4 4.56 -16.29 6.30
C PHE A 4 3.08 -16.01 6.63
N PRO A 5 2.61 -16.17 7.88
CA PRO A 5 1.18 -16.11 8.18
C PRO A 5 0.63 -14.72 8.52
N LEU A 6 1.40 -13.62 8.42
CA LEU A 6 1.05 -12.38 9.13
C LEU A 6 1.06 -11.14 8.23
N LEU A 7 0.13 -11.14 7.28
CA LEU A 7 -0.34 -9.95 6.57
C LEU A 7 -1.64 -9.48 7.21
N ILE A 8 -1.71 -8.20 7.60
CA ILE A 8 -2.95 -7.55 8.00
C ILE A 8 -3.46 -6.80 6.76
N ALA A 9 -4.63 -7.17 6.28
CA ALA A 9 -5.28 -6.50 5.16
C ALA A 9 -6.44 -5.65 5.68
N MET A 10 -6.44 -4.36 5.40
CA MET A 10 -7.52 -3.47 5.82
C MET A 10 -8.74 -3.68 4.94
N SER A 11 -9.81 -4.27 5.49
CA SER A 11 -11.07 -4.49 4.76
C SER A 11 -11.65 -3.16 4.26
N PRO A 12 -12.11 -3.07 3.00
CA PRO A 12 -12.95 -1.97 2.58
C PRO A 12 -14.30 -2.15 3.27
N MET A 13 -14.89 -1.11 3.84
CA MET A 13 -16.32 -1.18 4.13
C MET A 13 -17.06 -1.27 2.79
N LEU A 14 -17.71 -2.41 2.56
CA LEU A 14 -18.71 -2.77 1.54
C LEU A 14 -18.82 -1.86 0.29
N GLY A 15 -18.39 -2.40 -0.86
CA GLY A 15 -18.62 -1.89 -2.22
C GLY A 15 -17.56 -0.86 -2.65
N ILE A 16 -16.65 -1.11 -3.60
CA ILE A 16 -16.81 -1.74 -4.91
C ILE A 16 -15.55 -2.59 -5.14
N SER A 17 -15.71 -3.91 -5.15
CA SER A 17 -14.77 -4.80 -5.84
C SER A 17 -15.18 -4.79 -7.31
N GLN A 18 -14.51 -3.98 -8.12
CA GLN A 18 -14.37 -4.30 -9.52
C GLN A 18 -12.89 -4.28 -9.83
N GLU A 19 -12.37 -5.48 -10.06
CA GLU A 19 -11.13 -5.70 -10.79
C GLU A 19 -11.08 -4.72 -11.95
N TYR A 20 -10.18 -3.75 -11.92
CA TYR A 20 -9.92 -2.98 -13.12
C TYR A 20 -9.30 -3.92 -14.15
N PRO A 21 -9.92 -4.08 -15.34
CA PRO A 21 -9.35 -4.90 -16.38
C PRO A 21 -8.00 -4.31 -16.79
N LYS A 22 -6.97 -5.17 -16.81
CA LYS A 22 -5.68 -4.86 -17.41
C LYS A 22 -5.89 -4.60 -18.90
N ILE A 23 -5.79 -3.35 -19.33
CA ILE A 23 -5.34 -3.01 -20.67
C ILE A 23 -4.31 -1.88 -20.60
N LEU A 24 -3.14 -2.21 -21.15
CA LEU A 24 -1.98 -1.35 -21.36
C LEU A 24 -2.32 -0.24 -22.34
N ASN A 25 -2.11 1.02 -21.96
CA ASN A 25 -1.46 2.03 -22.79
C ASN A 25 -1.23 3.30 -21.97
N GLY A 26 -0.05 3.38 -21.37
CA GLY A 26 0.55 4.61 -20.89
C GLY A 26 1.89 4.83 -21.59
N THR A 27 1.93 4.73 -22.92
CA THR A 27 3.13 5.07 -23.69
C THR A 27 3.19 6.58 -23.87
N ASN A 28 4.00 7.22 -23.03
CA ASN A 28 5.05 8.06 -23.60
C ASN A 28 6.40 7.70 -22.97
N GLY A 29 6.83 6.46 -23.25
CA GLY A 29 8.15 6.27 -23.87
C GLY A 29 9.42 6.61 -23.09
N THR A 30 9.40 6.96 -21.81
CA THR A 30 10.63 7.04 -21.00
C THR A 30 10.40 6.61 -19.55
N SER A 31 10.80 5.36 -19.26
CA SER A 31 11.25 4.88 -17.93
C SER A 31 10.31 5.08 -16.73
N GLY A 32 9.17 4.39 -16.66
CA GLY A 32 8.44 4.03 -15.41
C GLY A 32 8.18 5.12 -14.34
N PHE A 33 8.49 6.38 -14.60
CA PHE A 33 8.62 7.40 -13.58
C PHE A 33 7.21 7.86 -13.18
N LEU A 34 6.94 7.91 -11.89
CA LEU A 34 5.81 8.70 -11.38
C LEU A 34 6.00 10.14 -11.88
N PRO A 35 5.10 10.72 -12.69
CA PRO A 35 5.25 12.10 -13.13
C PRO A 35 5.39 13.03 -11.90
N GLY A 36 6.48 13.79 -11.80
CA GLY A 36 6.75 14.63 -10.62
C GLY A 36 7.14 13.87 -9.34
N GLY A 37 7.26 12.54 -9.38
CA GLY A 37 7.93 11.75 -8.35
C GLY A 37 9.46 11.79 -8.51
N TYR A 38 10.17 11.25 -7.53
CA TYR A 38 11.62 11.15 -7.51
C TYR A 38 12.06 9.81 -6.91
N THR A 39 13.25 9.34 -7.27
CA THR A 39 13.79 8.12 -6.66
C THR A 39 14.10 8.38 -5.19
N CYS A 40 13.55 7.56 -4.30
CA CYS A 40 13.80 7.67 -2.87
C CYS A 40 15.29 7.52 -2.57
N ARG A 41 15.78 8.12 -1.47
CA ARG A 41 17.13 7.81 -1.00
C ARG A 41 17.21 6.33 -0.59
N PRO A 42 18.29 5.60 -0.91
CA PRO A 42 18.45 4.23 -0.45
C PRO A 42 18.22 4.08 1.06
N HIS A 43 17.44 3.08 1.44
CA HIS A 43 17.08 2.76 2.83
C HIS A 43 16.33 3.86 3.61
N SER A 44 15.90 4.95 2.97
CA SER A 44 15.16 6.03 3.65
C SER A 44 13.73 5.65 4.02
N GLN A 45 13.19 4.58 3.42
CA GLN A 45 11.86 4.05 3.68
C GLN A 45 11.97 2.61 4.22
N PRO A 46 12.55 2.40 5.43
CA PRO A 46 12.83 1.05 5.94
C PRO A 46 11.57 0.24 6.25
N TRP A 47 10.44 0.92 6.46
CA TRP A 47 9.12 0.30 6.67
C TRP A 47 8.44 -0.13 5.37
N GLN A 48 8.92 0.27 4.19
CA GLN A 48 8.32 -0.11 2.92
C GLN A 48 8.40 -1.62 2.71
N ALA A 49 7.26 -2.24 2.41
CA ALA A 49 7.17 -3.64 2.03
C ALA A 49 6.77 -3.78 0.56
N ALA A 50 7.38 -4.73 -0.14
CA ALA A 50 6.98 -5.18 -1.47
C ALA A 50 6.37 -6.57 -1.38
N LEU A 51 5.12 -6.71 -1.83
CA LEU A 51 4.35 -7.95 -1.80
C LEU A 51 4.36 -8.57 -3.20
N LEU A 52 5.08 -9.69 -3.34
CA LEU A 52 5.28 -10.37 -4.62
C LEU A 52 4.57 -11.71 -4.65
N VAL A 53 3.95 -12.04 -5.78
CA VAL A 53 3.45 -13.38 -6.10
C VAL A 53 4.12 -13.86 -7.37
N GLN A 54 4.56 -15.11 -7.40
CA GLN A 54 5.29 -15.69 -8.56
C GLN A 54 6.46 -14.81 -9.04
N LYS A 55 7.19 -14.18 -8.09
CA LYS A 55 8.30 -13.24 -8.34
C LYS A 55 7.91 -11.97 -9.09
N ARG A 56 6.65 -11.54 -9.09
CA ARG A 56 6.23 -10.24 -9.64
C ARG A 56 5.61 -9.37 -8.55
N LEU A 57 5.97 -8.09 -8.54
CA LEU A 57 5.38 -7.10 -7.66
C LEU A 57 3.88 -6.98 -7.94
N LEU A 58 3.07 -7.12 -6.89
CA LEU A 58 1.63 -6.92 -6.97
C LEU A 58 1.18 -5.68 -6.20
N CYS A 59 1.66 -5.54 -4.97
CA CYS A 59 1.25 -4.49 -4.07
C CYS A 59 2.41 -4.03 -3.19
N GLY A 60 2.25 -2.84 -2.63
CA GLY A 60 3.01 -2.36 -1.50
C GLY A 60 2.44 -2.85 -0.17
N GLY A 61 3.17 -2.49 0.88
CA GLY A 61 2.78 -2.69 2.27
C GLY A 61 3.64 -1.84 3.18
N VAL A 62 3.31 -1.84 4.47
CA VAL A 62 4.07 -1.14 5.49
C VAL A 62 4.28 -2.01 6.72
N LEU A 63 5.52 -2.10 7.19
CA LEU A 63 5.87 -2.80 8.43
C LEU A 63 5.32 -2.01 9.63
N VAL A 64 4.42 -2.62 10.40
CA VAL A 64 3.77 -2.00 11.57
C VAL A 64 4.15 -2.65 12.89
N ASP A 65 4.72 -3.85 12.86
CA ASP A 65 5.32 -4.57 14.00
C ASP A 65 6.36 -5.57 13.42
N PRO A 66 7.38 -6.03 14.18
CA PRO A 66 8.46 -6.88 13.65
C PRO A 66 8.06 -8.11 12.83
N LYS A 67 6.81 -8.59 12.98
CA LYS A 67 6.28 -9.72 12.20
C LYS A 67 5.03 -9.39 11.39
N TRP A 68 4.67 -8.12 11.24
CA TRP A 68 3.40 -7.71 10.65
C TRP A 68 3.56 -6.61 9.62
N VAL A 69 3.07 -6.91 8.42
CA VAL A 69 2.91 -5.93 7.35
C VAL A 69 1.43 -5.63 7.17
N LEU A 70 1.10 -4.34 7.12
CA LEU A 70 -0.21 -3.81 6.78
C LEU A 70 -0.27 -3.54 5.27
N THR A 71 -1.37 -3.90 4.63
CA THR A 71 -1.63 -3.64 3.20
C THR A 71 -3.13 -3.45 2.96
N ALA A 72 -3.53 -3.11 1.74
CA ALA A 72 -4.93 -3.01 1.35
C ALA A 72 -5.57 -4.40 1.19
N ALA A 73 -6.85 -4.56 1.52
CA ALA A 73 -7.52 -5.87 1.40
C ALA A 73 -7.60 -6.43 -0.02
N HIS A 74 -7.73 -5.60 -1.05
CA HIS A 74 -7.70 -6.07 -2.44
C HIS A 74 -6.32 -6.59 -2.87
N CYS A 75 -5.29 -6.37 -2.05
CA CYS A 75 -3.97 -6.97 -2.18
C CYS A 75 -3.85 -8.31 -1.44
N LEU A 76 -4.92 -8.93 -0.96
CA LEU A 76 -4.82 -10.25 -0.32
C LEU A 76 -4.87 -11.37 -1.37
N LYS A 77 -3.80 -12.17 -1.43
CA LYS A 77 -3.61 -13.33 -2.32
C LYS A 77 -2.73 -14.37 -1.63
N GLU A 78 -2.77 -15.60 -2.14
CA GLU A 78 -1.91 -16.68 -1.66
C GLU A 78 -0.51 -16.61 -2.28
N GLY A 79 0.47 -17.20 -1.60
CA GLY A 79 1.82 -17.35 -2.13
C GLY A 79 2.69 -16.09 -2.07
N TYR A 80 2.35 -15.13 -1.19
CA TYR A 80 3.14 -13.92 -1.02
C TYR A 80 4.58 -14.21 -0.57
N ARG A 81 5.51 -13.52 -1.23
CA ARG A 81 6.84 -13.23 -0.70
C ARG A 81 6.90 -11.74 -0.39
N VAL A 82 7.20 -11.42 0.87
CA VAL A 82 7.31 -10.05 1.36
C VAL A 82 8.78 -9.67 1.44
N TYR A 83 9.15 -8.55 0.84
CA TYR A 83 10.49 -7.96 0.94
C TYR A 83 10.40 -6.62 1.66
N LEU A 84 11.18 -6.45 2.73
CA LEU A 84 11.18 -5.24 3.56
C LEU A 84 12.39 -4.36 3.24
N GLY A 85 12.18 -3.05 3.17
CA GLY A 85 13.26 -2.05 3.07
C GLY A 85 14.15 -2.15 1.83
N LYS A 86 13.74 -2.92 0.81
CA LYS A 86 14.46 -3.01 -0.46
C LYS A 86 14.37 -1.67 -1.18
N HIS A 87 15.53 -1.12 -1.54
CA HIS A 87 15.60 0.07 -2.38
C HIS A 87 15.43 -0.26 -3.87
N ALA A 88 15.91 -1.43 -4.30
CA ALA A 88 15.79 -1.90 -5.67
C ALA A 88 15.25 -3.34 -5.74
N LEU A 89 14.35 -3.59 -6.68
CA LEU A 89 13.87 -4.89 -7.08
C LEU A 89 14.63 -5.36 -8.32
N GLY A 90 14.78 -6.68 -8.48
CA GLY A 90 15.32 -7.25 -9.71
C GLY A 90 14.39 -6.97 -10.91
N ARG A 91 14.92 -6.97 -12.14
CA ARG A 91 14.13 -6.69 -13.36
C ARG A 91 12.87 -7.56 -13.49
N VAL A 92 12.96 -8.85 -13.15
CA VAL A 92 11.80 -9.77 -13.18
C VAL A 92 10.81 -9.45 -12.05
N GLU A 93 11.32 -9.03 -10.89
CA GLU A 93 10.52 -8.65 -9.72
C GLU A 93 9.73 -7.37 -9.98
N ALA A 94 10.38 -6.37 -10.57
CA ALA A 94 9.78 -5.08 -10.92
C ALA A 94 8.85 -5.18 -12.15
N GLY A 95 9.14 -6.08 -13.10
CA GLY A 95 8.39 -6.13 -14.35
C GLY A 95 8.56 -4.84 -15.14
N ASP A 96 7.45 -4.16 -15.40
CA ASP A 96 7.42 -2.88 -16.13
C ASP A 96 7.51 -1.66 -15.21
N TYR A 97 7.53 -1.85 -13.88
CA TYR A 97 7.71 -0.78 -12.90
C TYR A 97 9.18 -0.35 -12.78
N PRO A 98 9.46 0.87 -12.28
CA PRO A 98 10.82 1.26 -11.91
C PRO A 98 11.48 0.21 -11.02
N PRO A 99 12.73 -0.19 -11.32
CA PRO A 99 13.43 -1.13 -10.47
C PRO A 99 13.78 -0.52 -9.11
N THR A 100 13.88 0.80 -9.00
CA THR A 100 14.18 1.52 -7.76
C THR A 100 12.93 2.14 -7.16
N LEU A 101 12.84 2.15 -5.83
CA LEU A 101 11.73 2.74 -5.08
C LEU A 101 11.56 4.23 -5.42
N GLN A 102 10.34 4.61 -5.79
CA GLN A 102 9.96 6.00 -6.06
C GLN A 102 9.20 6.60 -4.88
N CYS A 103 9.38 7.91 -4.70
CA CYS A 103 8.79 8.75 -3.66
C CYS A 103 8.10 9.94 -4.32
N ALA A 104 7.02 10.42 -3.72
CA ALA A 104 6.37 11.66 -4.13
C ALA A 104 5.96 12.45 -2.89
N ASN A 105 6.12 13.77 -2.96
CA ASN A 105 5.59 14.67 -1.94
C ASN A 105 4.23 15.16 -2.41
N ILE A 106 3.18 14.76 -1.68
CA ILE A 106 1.78 15.11 -1.95
C ILE A 106 1.15 15.74 -0.70
N GLN A 107 0.00 16.38 -0.89
CA GLN A 107 -0.72 17.05 0.19
C GLN A 107 -1.96 16.24 0.59
N LEU A 108 -2.29 16.25 1.87
CA LEU A 108 -3.60 15.80 2.34
C LEU A 108 -4.65 16.80 1.84
N ARG A 109 -5.74 16.29 1.28
CA ARG A 109 -6.92 17.08 0.89
C ARG A 109 -7.94 17.05 2.02
N SER A 110 -8.78 18.08 2.10
CA SER A 110 -9.85 18.08 3.10
C SER A 110 -10.90 17.03 2.76
N ASP A 111 -11.68 16.63 3.76
CA ASP A 111 -12.75 15.66 3.56
C ASP A 111 -13.82 16.25 2.60
N GLU A 112 -14.09 17.56 2.69
CA GLU A 112 -15.04 18.26 1.82
C GLU A 112 -14.60 18.20 0.35
N GLU A 113 -13.33 18.50 0.06
CA GLU A 113 -12.77 18.42 -1.28
C GLU A 113 -12.83 16.99 -1.82
N CYS A 114 -12.49 16.01 -0.98
CA CYS A 114 -12.54 14.59 -1.32
C CYS A 114 -13.98 14.17 -1.71
N HIS A 115 -15.00 14.61 -0.97
CA HIS A 115 -16.41 14.34 -1.29
C HIS A 115 -16.90 15.09 -2.54
N GLN A 116 -16.38 16.29 -2.80
CA GLN A 116 -16.69 17.04 -4.02
C GLN A 116 -16.16 16.34 -5.28
N VAL A 117 -14.92 15.84 -5.22
CA VAL A 117 -14.29 15.13 -6.35
C VAL A 117 -14.89 13.74 -6.55
N TYR A 118 -15.26 13.06 -5.46
CA TYR A 118 -15.79 11.70 -5.49
C TYR A 118 -17.18 11.58 -4.80
N PRO A 119 -18.24 12.16 -5.37
CA PRO A 119 -19.55 12.20 -4.75
C PRO A 119 -20.11 10.81 -4.45
N GLY A 120 -20.51 10.58 -3.20
CA GLY A 120 -21.12 9.32 -2.76
C GLY A 120 -20.16 8.12 -2.65
N LYS A 121 -18.86 8.30 -2.90
CA LYS A 121 -17.85 7.23 -2.83
C LYS A 121 -16.93 7.32 -1.63
N ILE A 122 -16.81 8.49 -1.00
CA ILE A 122 -15.95 8.71 0.16
C ILE A 122 -16.71 8.35 1.44
N THR A 123 -15.99 7.70 2.36
CA THR A 123 -16.51 7.34 3.69
C THR A 123 -15.60 7.95 4.77
N PRO A 124 -16.04 8.06 6.03
CA PRO A 124 -15.19 8.53 7.14
C PRO A 124 -13.92 7.71 7.37
N ASN A 125 -13.88 6.47 6.85
CA ASN A 125 -12.73 5.57 6.91
C ASN A 125 -11.70 5.81 5.79
N MET A 126 -11.93 6.80 4.94
CA MET A 126 -11.05 7.17 3.83
C MET A 126 -10.49 8.58 4.02
N LEU A 127 -9.36 8.86 3.37
CA LEU A 127 -8.79 10.19 3.21
C LEU A 127 -8.28 10.36 1.77
N CYS A 128 -8.19 11.59 1.30
CA CYS A 128 -7.62 11.92 0.00
C CYS A 128 -6.23 12.55 0.15
N ALA A 129 -5.32 12.21 -0.76
CA ALA A 129 -4.04 12.89 -0.88
C ALA A 129 -3.60 13.01 -2.35
N GLY A 130 -3.07 14.17 -2.71
CA GLY A 130 -2.67 14.48 -4.08
C GLY A 130 -2.31 15.96 -4.24
N THR A 131 -1.84 16.34 -5.42
CA THR A 131 -1.56 17.73 -5.79
C THR A 131 -2.63 18.26 -6.74
N GLU A 132 -2.95 19.55 -6.65
CA GLU A 132 -3.95 20.18 -7.53
C GLU A 132 -3.50 20.17 -8.99
N GLU A 133 -2.20 20.37 -9.21
CA GLU A 133 -1.57 20.33 -10.52
C GLU A 133 -1.55 18.92 -11.12
N GLY A 134 -1.84 17.89 -10.32
CA GLY A 134 -1.67 16.50 -10.71
C GLY A 134 -0.20 16.11 -10.87
N GLY A 135 0.05 15.14 -11.74
CA GLY A 135 1.36 14.52 -11.97
C GLY A 135 1.72 13.52 -10.89
N LYS A 136 1.65 13.91 -9.62
CA LYS A 136 2.08 13.09 -8.47
C LYS A 136 0.94 12.28 -7.89
N ASP A 137 0.93 10.99 -8.16
CA ASP A 137 -0.08 10.07 -7.64
C ASP A 137 0.47 8.67 -7.48
N SER A 138 -0.17 7.88 -6.63
CA SER A 138 0.03 6.43 -6.60
C SER A 138 -0.56 5.79 -7.84
N CYS A 139 0.03 4.70 -8.31
CA CYS A 139 -0.53 3.96 -9.45
C CYS A 139 -0.43 2.44 -9.23
N GLU A 140 -0.56 1.69 -10.31
CA GLU A 140 -0.42 0.23 -10.29
C GLU A 140 0.88 -0.20 -9.61
N GLY A 141 0.78 -1.17 -8.70
CA GLY A 141 1.90 -1.66 -7.89
C GLY A 141 2.10 -0.96 -6.54
N ASP A 142 1.60 0.28 -6.38
CA ASP A 142 1.70 1.02 -5.11
C ASP A 142 0.56 0.68 -4.14
N SER A 143 -0.53 0.09 -4.63
CA SER A 143 -1.68 -0.36 -3.83
C SER A 143 -1.24 -1.06 -2.54
N GLY A 144 -1.78 -0.65 -1.40
CA GLY A 144 -1.39 -1.17 -0.09
C GLY A 144 -0.13 -0.54 0.52
N GLY A 145 0.61 0.28 -0.22
CA GLY A 145 1.75 1.04 0.27
C GLY A 145 1.37 2.19 1.24
N PRO A 146 2.34 2.75 1.97
CA PRO A 146 2.09 3.74 3.00
C PRO A 146 2.00 5.17 2.48
N LEU A 147 1.10 5.94 3.09
CA LEU A 147 1.17 7.40 3.14
C LEU A 147 1.74 7.83 4.49
N ILE A 148 2.96 8.37 4.47
CA ILE A 148 3.66 8.84 5.67
C ILE A 148 3.66 10.37 5.71
N CYS A 149 3.21 10.94 6.84
CA CYS A 149 3.29 12.37 7.12
C CYS A 149 4.09 12.56 8.41
N ASN A 150 5.18 13.34 8.36
CA ASN A 150 6.05 13.61 9.52
C ASN A 150 6.46 12.34 10.30
N GLY A 151 6.83 11.28 9.58
CA GLY A 151 7.23 9.99 10.17
C GLY A 151 6.08 9.15 10.75
N THR A 152 4.83 9.60 10.63
CA THR A 152 3.63 8.89 11.09
C THR A 152 2.89 8.30 9.89
N LEU A 153 2.36 7.08 10.05
CA LEU A 153 1.50 6.44 9.05
C LEU A 153 0.08 7.00 9.12
N HIS A 154 -0.36 7.70 8.08
CA HIS A 154 -1.69 8.30 8.00
C HIS A 154 -2.66 7.49 7.12
N GLY A 155 -2.13 6.89 6.05
CA GLY A 155 -2.96 6.23 5.04
C GLY A 155 -2.33 4.97 4.46
N ILE A 156 -3.19 4.10 3.94
CA ILE A 156 -2.82 2.98 3.07
C ILE A 156 -3.39 3.23 1.69
N ILE A 157 -2.55 3.22 0.66
CA ILE A 157 -2.96 3.43 -0.74
C ILE A 157 -4.04 2.42 -1.09
N SER A 158 -5.19 2.89 -1.58
CA SER A 158 -6.35 2.03 -1.84
C SER A 158 -6.76 2.07 -3.30
N TRP A 159 -7.23 3.21 -3.78
CA TRP A 159 -7.70 3.39 -5.16
C TRP A 159 -7.56 4.84 -5.61
N GLY A 160 -7.75 5.08 -6.90
CA GLY A 160 -7.75 6.39 -7.51
C GLY A 160 -8.35 6.33 -8.91
N ASP A 161 -8.30 7.43 -9.64
CA ASP A 161 -8.73 7.44 -11.03
C ASP A 161 -7.68 6.87 -11.98
N PHE A 162 -8.15 6.39 -13.12
CA PHE A 162 -7.31 6.08 -14.26
C PHE A 162 -7.61 7.05 -15.40
N PRO A 163 -6.59 7.64 -16.06
CA PRO A 163 -5.15 7.55 -15.77
C PRO A 163 -4.76 8.17 -14.42
N CYS A 164 -3.75 7.60 -13.75
CA CYS A 164 -3.21 8.11 -12.48
C CYS A 164 -2.62 9.52 -12.65
N GLY A 165 -2.61 10.34 -11.58
CA GLY A 165 -1.94 11.65 -11.61
C GLY A 165 -2.71 12.74 -12.36
N GLN A 166 -4.02 12.61 -12.48
CA GLN A 166 -4.86 13.67 -13.05
C GLN A 166 -4.88 14.92 -12.15
N PRO A 167 -4.90 16.14 -12.73
CA PRO A 167 -5.07 17.37 -11.96
C PRO A 167 -6.39 17.39 -11.17
N ASN A 168 -6.34 17.88 -9.93
CA ASN A 168 -7.49 17.94 -9.00
C ASN A 168 -8.19 16.60 -8.73
N ARG A 169 -7.52 15.47 -8.97
CA ARG A 169 -8.05 14.13 -8.76
C ARG A 169 -7.12 13.38 -7.81
N PRO A 170 -7.27 13.57 -6.48
CA PRO A 170 -6.36 12.99 -5.50
C PRO A 170 -6.56 11.50 -5.36
N GLY A 171 -5.49 10.75 -5.07
CA GLY A 171 -5.61 9.34 -4.69
C GLY A 171 -6.39 9.17 -3.37
N VAL A 172 -7.05 8.02 -3.23
CA VAL A 172 -7.88 7.68 -2.06
C VAL A 172 -7.20 6.59 -1.24
N TYR A 173 -7.08 6.86 0.05
CA TYR A 173 -6.35 6.05 1.01
C TYR A 173 -7.29 5.61 2.12
N THR A 174 -7.04 4.43 2.68
CA THR A 174 -7.67 4.04 3.95
C THR A 174 -7.08 4.87 5.09
N ARG A 175 -7.93 5.51 5.90
CA ARG A 175 -7.54 6.35 7.03
C ARG A 175 -7.11 5.50 8.21
N VAL A 176 -5.79 5.39 8.44
CA VAL A 176 -5.22 4.46 9.43
C VAL A 176 -5.66 4.79 10.87
N SER A 177 -5.92 6.06 11.18
CA SER A 177 -6.39 6.48 12.52
C SER A 177 -7.69 5.78 12.95
N GLN A 178 -8.56 5.39 12.00
CA GLN A 178 -9.81 4.67 12.29
C GLN A 178 -9.60 3.20 12.64
N TYR A 179 -8.40 2.66 12.42
CA TYR A 179 -8.12 1.22 12.53
C TYR A 179 -7.01 0.88 13.52
N VAL A 180 -6.41 1.87 14.20
CA VAL A 180 -5.29 1.65 15.13
C VAL A 180 -5.65 0.63 16.22
N VAL A 181 -6.85 0.70 16.79
CA VAL A 181 -7.32 -0.23 17.82
C VAL A 181 -7.36 -1.66 17.26
N TRP A 182 -8.02 -1.84 16.12
CA TRP A 182 -8.13 -3.14 15.45
C TRP A 182 -6.77 -3.73 15.07
N ILE A 183 -5.83 -2.91 14.56
CA ILE A 183 -4.46 -3.35 14.23
C ILE A 183 -3.77 -3.89 15.48
N ARG A 184 -3.80 -3.12 16.58
CA ARG A 184 -3.15 -3.50 17.84
C ARG A 184 -3.73 -4.78 18.42
N GLU A 185 -5.05 -4.90 18.47
CA GLU A 185 -5.74 -6.09 18.98
C GLU A 185 -5.44 -7.32 18.13
N THR A 186 -5.41 -7.16 16.80
CA THR A 186 -5.08 -8.24 15.86
C THR A 186 -3.66 -8.76 16.10
N ILE A 187 -2.68 -7.87 16.22
CA ILE A 187 -1.29 -8.22 16.51
C ILE A 187 -1.18 -8.95 17.85
N GLN A 188 -1.82 -8.43 18.90
CA GLN A 188 -1.74 -8.98 20.25
C GLN A 188 -2.40 -10.37 20.37
N LYS A 189 -3.58 -10.54 19.76
CA LYS A 189 -4.31 -11.81 19.76
C LYS A 189 -3.46 -12.94 19.18
N HIS A 190 -2.82 -12.71 18.04
CA HIS A 190 -1.99 -13.70 17.36
C HIS A 190 -0.64 -13.93 18.06
N ARG A 191 -0.02 -12.91 18.66
CA ARG A 191 1.16 -13.11 19.54
C ARG A 191 0.85 -14.07 20.69
N THR A 192 -0.34 -13.94 21.27
CA THR A 192 -0.79 -14.80 22.39
C THR A 192 -1.05 -16.24 21.93
N GLN A 193 -1.65 -16.42 20.75
CA GLN A 193 -1.87 -17.75 20.18
C GLN A 193 -0.56 -18.45 19.82
N GLU A 194 0.38 -17.75 19.21
CA GLU A 194 1.73 -18.26 18.92
C GLU A 194 2.46 -18.68 20.19
N TRP A 195 2.41 -17.85 21.24
CA TRP A 195 2.96 -18.19 22.56
C TRP A 195 2.37 -19.48 23.13
N LYS A 196 1.03 -19.63 23.11
CA LYS A 196 0.35 -20.84 23.56
C LYS A 196 0.78 -22.08 22.76
N ARG A 197 0.91 -21.94 21.43
CA ARG A 197 1.39 -22.99 20.52
C ARG A 197 2.83 -23.42 20.82
N THR A 198 3.71 -22.47 21.17
CA THR A 198 5.11 -22.78 21.49
C THR A 198 5.31 -23.38 22.88
N LYS A 199 4.51 -22.99 23.87
CA LYS A 199 4.56 -23.53 25.24
C LYS A 199 3.91 -24.91 25.40
N GLY A 200 2.95 -25.24 24.55
CA GLY A 200 2.30 -26.56 24.52
C GLY A 200 3.16 -27.69 23.91
N LYS A 201 4.32 -27.36 23.35
CA LYS A 201 5.34 -28.34 22.91
C LYS A 201 6.43 -28.42 23.98
N GLY A 202 6.17 -29.19 25.04
CA GLY A 202 7.23 -29.61 25.97
C GLY A 202 8.30 -30.44 25.26
N PRO A 203 9.51 -30.57 25.82
CA PRO A 203 10.57 -31.36 25.22
C PRO A 203 10.12 -32.83 25.12
N GLN A 204 10.25 -33.41 23.93
CA GLN A 204 10.21 -34.86 23.72
C GLN A 204 11.44 -35.51 24.33
#